data_AF-A0A7S0W676-F1
#
_entry.id   AF-A0A7S0W676-F1
#
_cell.length_a   1.000
_cell.length_b   1.000
_cell.length_c   1.000
_cell.angle_alpha   90.00
_cell.angle_beta   90.00
_cell.angle_gamma   90.00
#
_symmetry.space_group_name_H-M   'P 1'
#
loop_
_entity.id
_entity.type
_entity.pdbx_description
1 polymer ?
#
loop_
_entity_poly.entity_id
_entity_poly.type
_entity_poly.pdbx_seq_one_letter_code
_entity_poly.pdbx_strand_id
1 'polypeptide(L)'
;EFRLFEAHGLPVVRATLAEIEAEATLDEGSRRLTLRGFEVSVAYFRAGYAPTDYLGEAEWAARLKVERSAAVKCPTAAYQCVGAKKIQQVLASPGETERFVDAEAARRIRGSYAGLYPLGDGTSEARDARERAIRSPERYVLKPQREGGGNNLYDQEMKRALETLSDAELQAYILMDIIQAPSAPSVFLRDGKLLECEAAAELGTYGVSIAAGDHLERNDYAGHLLRSKVASSKEAGVAAGFGVIDSPYLY
;
A
#
# COMPACT_ATOMS: atom_id res chain seq x y z
N GLU A 1 -19.18 0.54 8.18
CA GLU A 1 -19.92 0.19 9.41
C GLU A 1 -21.40 0.52 9.26
N PHE A 2 -21.83 1.79 9.32
CA PHE A 2 -23.24 2.16 9.18
C PHE A 2 -23.93 1.54 7.97
N ARG A 3 -23.36 1.68 6.76
CA ARG A 3 -23.95 1.04 5.55
C ARG A 3 -24.05 -0.48 5.62
N LEU A 4 -23.13 -1.18 6.29
CA LEU A 4 -23.21 -2.64 6.43
C LEU A 4 -24.40 -3.03 7.29
N PHE A 5 -24.64 -2.28 8.37
CA PHE A 5 -25.76 -2.52 9.26
C PHE A 5 -27.09 -2.09 8.62
N GLU A 6 -27.19 -0.85 8.14
CA GLU A 6 -28.44 -0.27 7.64
C GLU A 6 -28.93 -0.93 6.35
N ALA A 7 -28.03 -1.26 5.42
CA ALA A 7 -28.43 -1.82 4.12
C ALA A 7 -28.41 -3.36 4.08
N HIS A 8 -27.65 -4.01 4.95
CA HIS A 8 -27.45 -5.47 4.90
C HIS A 8 -27.73 -6.19 6.23
N GLY A 9 -28.05 -5.47 7.31
CA GLY A 9 -28.27 -6.09 8.62
C GLY A 9 -27.02 -6.74 9.21
N LEU A 10 -25.83 -6.41 8.70
CA LEU A 10 -24.57 -7.03 9.11
C LEU A 10 -23.93 -6.23 10.26
N PRO A 11 -23.83 -6.79 11.47
CA PRO A 11 -23.17 -6.12 12.59
C PRO A 11 -21.66 -6.05 12.36
N VAL A 12 -21.03 -5.03 12.93
CA VAL A 12 -19.57 -4.85 12.91
C VAL A 12 -19.09 -4.70 14.34
N VAL A 13 -17.99 -5.38 14.66
CA VAL A 13 -17.27 -5.20 15.93
C VAL A 13 -15.91 -4.61 15.63
N ARG A 14 -15.55 -3.54 16.35
CA ARG A 14 -14.23 -2.93 16.30
C ARG A 14 -13.39 -3.49 17.45
N ALA A 15 -12.20 -3.95 17.13
CA ALA A 15 -11.21 -4.40 18.10
C ALA A 15 -9.80 -4.09 17.59
N THR A 16 -8.93 -3.72 18.51
CA THR A 16 -7.48 -3.66 18.32
C THR A 16 -6.89 -5.07 18.26
N LEU A 17 -5.66 -5.21 17.76
CA LEU A 17 -4.96 -6.50 17.76
C LEU A 17 -4.78 -7.03 19.19
N ALA A 18 -4.48 -6.16 20.17
CA ALA A 18 -4.38 -6.54 21.58
C ALA A 18 -5.71 -7.07 22.15
N GLU A 19 -6.84 -6.41 21.87
CA GLU A 19 -8.17 -6.91 22.28
C GLU A 19 -8.51 -8.24 21.61
N ILE A 20 -8.14 -8.44 20.34
CA ILE A 20 -8.33 -9.73 19.66
C ILE A 20 -7.53 -10.82 20.35
N GLU A 21 -6.28 -10.55 20.76
CA GLU A 21 -5.51 -11.56 21.49
C GLU A 21 -6.16 -11.90 22.83
N ALA A 22 -6.58 -10.88 23.57
CA ALA A 22 -7.15 -11.03 24.91
C ALA A 22 -8.54 -11.68 24.93
N GLU A 23 -9.39 -11.37 23.95
CA GLU A 23 -10.82 -11.68 24.01
C GLU A 23 -11.31 -12.68 22.95
N ALA A 24 -10.55 -12.87 21.85
CA ALA A 24 -10.98 -13.78 20.80
C ALA A 24 -10.54 -15.22 21.08
N THR A 25 -11.45 -16.16 20.82
CA THR A 25 -11.18 -17.59 20.90
C THR A 25 -11.18 -18.20 19.49
N LEU A 26 -10.22 -19.08 19.24
CA LEU A 26 -10.12 -19.87 18.01
C LEU A 26 -10.37 -21.33 18.35
N ASP A 27 -11.42 -21.91 17.80
CA ASP A 27 -11.66 -23.35 17.90
C ASP A 27 -10.72 -24.09 16.93
N GLU A 28 -9.79 -24.89 17.44
CA GLU A 28 -8.76 -25.55 16.63
C GLU A 28 -9.31 -26.59 15.65
N GLY A 29 -10.48 -27.18 15.92
CA GLY A 29 -11.11 -28.17 15.04
C GLY A 29 -11.84 -27.54 13.85
N SER A 30 -12.78 -26.63 14.13
CA SER A 30 -13.60 -25.94 13.13
C SER A 30 -12.94 -24.69 12.54
N ARG A 31 -11.86 -24.20 13.17
CA ARG A 31 -11.21 -22.91 12.88
C ARG A 31 -12.13 -21.70 13.05
N ARG A 32 -13.21 -21.85 13.84
CA ARG A 32 -14.16 -20.78 14.14
C ARG A 32 -13.51 -19.73 15.04
N LEU A 33 -13.51 -18.47 14.60
CA LEU A 33 -13.09 -17.34 15.41
C LEU A 33 -14.31 -16.72 16.08
N THR A 34 -14.29 -16.62 17.41
CA THR A 34 -15.34 -15.96 18.19
C THR A 34 -14.76 -14.76 18.91
N LEU A 35 -15.42 -13.62 18.83
CA LEU A 35 -15.06 -12.40 19.56
C LEU A 35 -16.30 -11.85 20.25
N ARG A 36 -16.22 -11.64 21.57
CA ARG A 36 -17.31 -11.07 22.39
C ARG A 36 -18.67 -11.80 22.19
N GLY A 37 -18.62 -13.12 22.03
CA GLY A 37 -19.79 -13.98 21.85
C GLY A 37 -20.33 -14.09 20.41
N PHE A 38 -19.70 -13.42 19.45
CA PHE A 38 -20.09 -13.48 18.04
C PHE A 38 -19.07 -14.25 17.22
N GLU A 39 -19.54 -15.14 16.34
CA GLU A 39 -18.71 -15.75 15.31
C GLU A 39 -18.32 -14.71 14.26
N VAL A 40 -17.03 -14.64 13.95
CA VAL A 40 -16.45 -13.71 12.99
C VAL A 40 -16.37 -14.38 11.63
N SER A 41 -17.16 -13.91 10.66
CA SER A 41 -17.12 -14.39 9.28
C SER A 41 -16.12 -13.63 8.40
N VAL A 42 -15.85 -12.36 8.69
CA VAL A 42 -14.92 -11.51 7.94
C VAL A 42 -14.05 -10.70 8.90
N ALA A 43 -12.74 -10.74 8.69
CA ALA A 43 -11.77 -9.86 9.34
C ALA A 43 -11.31 -8.78 8.36
N TYR A 44 -11.79 -7.54 8.55
CA TYR A 44 -11.44 -6.39 7.72
C TYR A 44 -10.38 -5.52 8.40
N PHE A 45 -9.16 -5.55 7.89
CA PHE A 45 -8.03 -4.85 8.49
C PHE A 45 -8.07 -3.35 8.18
N ARG A 46 -8.06 -2.55 9.24
CA ARG A 46 -7.83 -1.09 9.22
C ARG A 46 -6.58 -0.67 9.99
N ALA A 47 -5.77 -1.66 10.35
CA ALA A 47 -4.49 -1.59 11.07
C ALA A 47 -3.65 -2.83 10.67
N GLY A 48 -2.45 -2.97 11.22
CA GLY A 48 -1.56 -4.10 10.96
C GLY A 48 -0.74 -3.95 9.68
N TYR A 49 -0.64 -2.72 9.15
CA TYR A 49 0.17 -2.41 7.96
C TYR A 49 1.47 -1.67 8.30
N ALA A 50 1.60 -1.17 9.53
CA ALA A 50 2.81 -0.52 10.02
C ALA A 50 3.36 -1.26 11.25
N PRO A 51 4.69 -1.25 11.47
CA PRO A 51 5.29 -1.81 12.69
C PRO A 51 4.75 -1.18 13.97
N THR A 52 4.29 0.07 13.93
CA THR A 52 3.69 0.78 15.06
C THR A 52 2.35 0.17 15.52
N ASP A 53 1.74 -0.69 14.71
CA ASP A 53 0.55 -1.45 15.09
C ASP A 53 0.90 -2.73 15.88
N TYR A 54 2.18 -3.07 16.00
CA TYR A 54 2.69 -4.28 16.64
C TYR A 54 3.62 -3.90 17.81
N LEU A 55 3.02 -3.58 18.96
CA LEU A 55 3.75 -3.09 20.14
C LEU A 55 4.44 -4.24 20.91
N GLY A 56 3.97 -5.47 20.75
CA GLY A 56 4.61 -6.67 21.28
C GLY A 56 4.11 -7.95 20.61
N GLU A 57 4.35 -9.08 21.27
CA GLU A 57 3.99 -10.41 20.75
C GLU A 57 2.48 -10.64 20.70
N ALA A 58 1.69 -9.92 21.50
CA ALA A 58 0.23 -10.06 21.53
C ALA A 58 -0.39 -9.71 20.18
N GLU A 59 0.07 -8.63 19.53
CA GLU A 59 -0.48 -8.23 18.23
C GLU A 59 -0.08 -9.19 17.10
N TRP A 60 1.11 -9.77 17.19
CA TRP A 60 1.56 -10.83 16.28
C TRP A 60 0.75 -12.11 16.48
N ALA A 61 0.51 -12.52 17.74
CA ALA A 61 -0.32 -13.66 18.08
C ALA A 61 -1.77 -13.47 17.59
N ALA A 62 -2.35 -12.28 17.79
CA ALA A 62 -3.68 -11.94 17.27
C ALA A 62 -3.73 -12.03 15.75
N ARG A 63 -2.72 -11.48 15.05
CA ARG A 63 -2.66 -11.55 13.60
C ARG A 63 -2.62 -12.99 13.11
N LEU A 64 -1.78 -13.82 13.73
CA LEU A 64 -1.71 -15.25 13.42
C LEU A 64 -3.03 -15.98 13.72
N LYS A 65 -3.66 -15.69 14.86
CA LYS A 65 -4.96 -16.24 15.28
C LYS A 65 -6.04 -15.96 14.24
N VAL A 66 -6.14 -14.71 13.76
CA VAL A 66 -7.08 -14.33 12.69
C VAL A 66 -6.75 -15.07 11.39
N GLU A 67 -5.49 -15.09 10.96
CA GLU A 67 -5.10 -15.76 9.70
C GLU A 67 -5.40 -17.27 9.71
N ARG A 68 -5.17 -17.95 10.85
CA ARG A 68 -5.47 -19.38 11.03
C ARG A 68 -6.98 -19.70 11.04
N SER A 69 -7.83 -18.71 11.30
CA SER A 69 -9.28 -18.89 11.35
C SER A 69 -9.93 -19.11 9.97
N ALA A 70 -11.14 -19.63 9.97
CA ALA A 70 -12.00 -19.77 8.81
C ALA A 70 -12.62 -18.44 8.32
N ALA A 71 -12.48 -17.34 9.08
CA ALA A 71 -12.94 -16.04 8.64
C ALA A 71 -12.27 -15.63 7.33
N VAL A 72 -12.97 -14.90 6.47
CA VAL A 72 -12.40 -14.30 5.26
C VAL A 72 -11.59 -13.07 5.66
N LYS A 73 -10.31 -13.04 5.29
CA LYS A 73 -9.42 -11.91 5.62
C LYS A 73 -9.42 -10.90 4.48
N CYS A 74 -9.57 -9.63 4.81
CA CYS A 74 -9.49 -8.50 3.88
C CYS A 74 -8.41 -7.50 4.36
N PRO A 75 -7.17 -7.60 3.85
CA PRO A 75 -6.61 -8.68 3.02
C PRO A 75 -6.08 -9.86 3.87
N THR A 76 -5.80 -11.00 3.22
CA THR A 76 -4.95 -12.05 3.81
C THR A 76 -3.49 -11.58 3.95
N ALA A 77 -2.69 -12.26 4.78
CA ALA A 77 -1.25 -12.00 4.90
C ALA A 77 -0.53 -12.09 3.54
N ALA A 78 -0.90 -13.06 2.70
CA ALA A 78 -0.35 -13.20 1.34
C ALA A 78 -0.68 -11.97 0.47
N TYR A 79 -1.93 -11.52 0.46
CA TYR A 79 -2.33 -10.31 -0.29
C TYR A 79 -1.65 -9.05 0.25
N GLN A 80 -1.43 -8.95 1.56
CA GLN A 80 -0.65 -7.85 2.13
C GLN A 80 0.80 -7.86 1.61
N CYS A 81 1.43 -9.03 1.51
CA CYS A 81 2.77 -9.16 0.93
C CYS A 81 2.82 -8.77 -0.55
N VAL A 82 1.77 -9.06 -1.33
CA VAL A 82 1.67 -8.61 -2.74
C VAL A 82 1.69 -7.09 -2.85
N GLY A 83 1.18 -6.37 -1.85
CA GLY A 83 1.24 -4.90 -1.79
C GLY A 83 2.63 -4.31 -1.55
N ALA A 84 3.64 -5.14 -1.24
CA ALA A 84 4.99 -4.65 -0.96
C ALA A 84 5.63 -4.00 -2.19
N LYS A 85 6.42 -2.96 -1.95
CA LYS A 85 7.16 -2.24 -3.01
C LYS A 85 8.10 -3.16 -3.77
N LYS A 86 8.69 -4.16 -3.11
CA LYS A 86 9.50 -5.19 -3.79
C LYS A 86 8.70 -5.98 -4.82
N ILE A 87 7.46 -6.39 -4.50
CA ILE A 87 6.61 -7.10 -5.47
C ILE A 87 6.23 -6.18 -6.63
N GLN A 88 5.91 -4.92 -6.36
CA GLN A 88 5.70 -3.91 -7.41
C GLN A 88 6.90 -3.82 -8.36
N GLN A 89 8.13 -3.77 -7.82
CA GLN A 89 9.35 -3.72 -8.63
C GLN A 89 9.57 -5.00 -9.44
N VAL A 90 9.39 -6.17 -8.82
CA VAL A 90 9.56 -7.47 -9.50
C VAL A 90 8.56 -7.62 -10.64
N LEU A 91 7.29 -7.27 -10.44
CA LEU A 91 6.27 -7.34 -11.49
C LEU A 91 6.58 -6.44 -12.69
N ALA A 92 7.33 -5.36 -12.49
CA ALA A 92 7.75 -4.45 -13.57
C ALA A 92 8.88 -5.00 -14.44
N SER A 93 9.63 -6.00 -13.94
CA SER A 93 10.69 -6.65 -14.72
C SER A 93 10.14 -7.29 -16.01
N PRO A 94 10.96 -7.40 -17.07
CA PRO A 94 10.54 -8.03 -18.32
C PRO A 94 10.06 -9.47 -18.10
N GLY A 95 8.85 -9.80 -18.60
CA GLY A 95 8.29 -11.15 -18.54
C GLY A 95 7.60 -11.51 -17.23
N GLU A 96 7.73 -10.73 -16.15
CA GLU A 96 7.18 -11.09 -14.84
C GLU A 96 5.66 -10.89 -14.75
N THR A 97 5.13 -9.79 -15.31
CA THR A 97 3.67 -9.56 -15.35
C THR A 97 2.96 -10.62 -16.20
N GLU A 98 3.57 -11.02 -17.31
CA GLU A 98 3.05 -11.99 -18.29
C GLU A 98 2.86 -13.40 -17.70
N ARG A 99 3.49 -13.70 -16.56
CA ARG A 99 3.29 -14.97 -15.84
C ARG A 99 1.93 -15.08 -15.17
N PHE A 100 1.25 -13.95 -14.94
CA PHE A 100 0.05 -13.88 -14.10
C PHE A 100 -1.21 -13.44 -14.86
N VAL A 101 -1.07 -12.88 -16.06
CA VAL A 101 -2.18 -12.35 -16.86
C VAL A 101 -1.97 -12.61 -18.35
N ASP A 102 -3.04 -12.53 -19.14
CA ASP A 102 -2.93 -12.62 -20.60
C ASP A 102 -2.16 -11.43 -21.21
N ALA A 103 -1.77 -11.57 -22.49
CA ALA A 103 -0.95 -10.59 -23.19
C ALA A 103 -1.59 -9.20 -23.30
N GLU A 104 -2.93 -9.11 -23.40
CA GLU A 104 -3.62 -7.82 -23.50
C GLU A 104 -3.59 -7.09 -22.15
N ALA A 105 -3.92 -7.80 -21.07
CA ALA A 105 -3.85 -7.30 -19.71
C ALA A 105 -2.42 -6.91 -19.34
N ALA A 106 -1.42 -7.74 -19.67
CA ALA A 106 -0.01 -7.44 -19.43
C ALA A 106 0.39 -6.12 -20.13
N ARG A 107 0.02 -5.95 -21.39
CA ARG A 107 0.31 -4.71 -22.14
C ARG A 107 -0.29 -3.48 -21.47
N ARG A 108 -1.56 -3.55 -21.00
CA ARG A 108 -2.21 -2.43 -20.28
C ARG A 108 -1.52 -2.14 -18.95
N ILE A 109 -1.24 -3.17 -18.15
CA ILE A 109 -0.59 -3.04 -16.84
C ILE A 109 0.81 -2.44 -17.01
N ARG A 110 1.62 -2.96 -17.93
CA ARG A 110 2.96 -2.44 -18.21
C ARG A 110 2.95 -0.98 -18.65
N GLY A 111 1.91 -0.54 -19.35
CA GLY A 111 1.70 0.87 -19.72
C GLY A 111 1.54 1.81 -18.52
N SER A 112 1.29 1.29 -17.32
CA SER A 112 1.15 2.08 -16.09
C SER A 112 2.41 2.09 -15.21
N TYR A 113 3.42 1.27 -15.51
CA TYR A 113 4.65 1.22 -14.72
C TYR A 113 5.55 2.42 -15.04
N ALA A 114 6.08 3.05 -13.99
CA ALA A 114 7.27 3.89 -14.08
C ALA A 114 8.54 3.01 -14.08
N GLY A 115 9.72 3.61 -14.19
CA GLY A 115 10.97 2.89 -13.94
C GLY A 115 11.03 2.41 -12.48
N LEU A 116 11.21 1.10 -12.30
CA LEU A 116 11.29 0.42 -11.01
C LEU A 116 12.50 -0.51 -11.05
N TYR A 117 13.45 -0.31 -10.15
CA TYR A 117 14.76 -0.96 -10.23
C TYR A 117 15.12 -1.68 -8.93
N PRO A 118 15.74 -2.87 -9.03
CA PRO A 118 16.26 -3.58 -7.86
C PRO A 118 17.49 -2.86 -7.29
N LEU A 119 17.81 -3.15 -6.03
CA LEU A 119 19.02 -2.70 -5.35
C LEU A 119 19.59 -3.84 -4.50
N GLY A 120 20.92 -3.90 -4.39
CA GLY A 120 21.59 -4.78 -3.43
C GLY A 120 21.58 -6.28 -3.74
N ASP A 121 21.09 -6.70 -4.92
CA ASP A 121 21.01 -8.11 -5.33
C ASP A 121 22.23 -8.60 -6.16
N GLY A 122 23.25 -7.74 -6.32
CA GLY A 122 24.49 -8.07 -7.02
C GLY A 122 24.40 -8.10 -8.56
N THR A 123 23.21 -7.86 -9.14
CA THR A 123 23.03 -7.79 -10.59
C THR A 123 23.67 -6.53 -11.19
N SER A 124 23.96 -6.56 -12.50
CA SER A 124 24.41 -5.34 -13.21
C SER A 124 23.34 -4.26 -13.20
N GLU A 125 22.07 -4.64 -13.33
CA GLU A 125 20.93 -3.71 -13.27
C GLU A 125 20.89 -2.94 -11.95
N ALA A 126 21.04 -3.62 -10.82
CA ALA A 126 21.06 -2.99 -9.50
C ALA A 126 22.25 -2.03 -9.32
N ARG A 127 23.45 -2.42 -9.81
CA ARG A 127 24.64 -1.55 -9.77
C ARG A 127 24.44 -0.31 -10.64
N ASP A 128 23.94 -0.48 -11.86
CA ASP A 128 23.73 0.63 -12.79
C ASP A 128 22.64 1.58 -12.28
N ALA A 129 21.56 1.03 -11.71
CA ALA A 129 20.48 1.82 -11.10
C ALA A 129 20.99 2.66 -9.94
N ARG A 130 21.78 2.04 -9.03
CA ARG A 130 22.44 2.74 -7.92
C ARG A 130 23.32 3.88 -8.40
N GLU A 131 24.18 3.63 -9.40
CA GLU A 131 25.10 4.66 -9.91
C GLU A 131 24.34 5.84 -10.57
N ARG A 132 23.31 5.54 -11.38
CA ARG A 132 22.48 6.59 -12.00
C ARG A 132 21.77 7.44 -10.96
N ALA A 133 21.25 6.83 -9.90
CA ALA A 133 20.56 7.55 -8.83
C ALA A 133 21.50 8.42 -7.99
N ILE A 134 22.74 7.98 -7.74
CA ILE A 134 23.76 8.79 -7.07
C ILE A 134 24.14 10.02 -7.92
N ARG A 135 24.21 9.85 -9.24
CA ARG A 135 24.57 10.90 -10.20
C ARG A 135 23.46 11.94 -10.39
N SER A 136 22.21 11.51 -10.41
CA SER A 136 21.02 12.35 -10.67
C SER A 136 19.92 12.06 -9.65
N PRO A 137 20.12 12.41 -8.36
CA PRO A 137 19.21 12.03 -7.29
C PRO A 137 17.82 12.69 -7.40
N GLU A 138 17.70 13.81 -8.11
CA GLU A 138 16.44 14.51 -8.36
C GLU A 138 15.47 13.73 -9.28
N ARG A 139 15.94 12.65 -9.93
CA ARG A 139 15.15 11.84 -10.85
C ARG A 139 14.53 10.60 -10.20
N TYR A 140 14.96 10.25 -9.00
CA TYR A 140 14.58 8.99 -8.36
C TYR A 140 14.11 9.20 -6.93
N VAL A 141 13.36 8.22 -6.44
CA VAL A 141 12.95 8.08 -5.05
C VAL A 141 13.33 6.70 -4.56
N LEU A 142 13.89 6.63 -3.34
CA LEU A 142 14.21 5.38 -2.67
C LEU A 142 13.09 5.03 -1.70
N LYS A 143 12.49 3.84 -1.88
CA LYS A 143 11.32 3.42 -1.13
C LYS A 143 11.60 2.17 -0.29
N PRO A 144 11.49 2.23 1.04
CA PRO A 144 11.55 1.04 1.88
C PRO A 144 10.26 0.20 1.77
N GLN A 145 10.29 -1.03 2.29
CA GLN A 145 9.10 -1.89 2.42
C GLN A 145 8.19 -1.42 3.58
N ARG A 146 7.61 -0.23 3.44
CA ARG A 146 6.69 0.39 4.40
C ARG A 146 5.48 0.99 3.67
N GLU A 147 4.35 1.04 4.38
CA GLU A 147 3.12 1.69 3.95
C GLU A 147 2.78 2.87 4.87
N GLY A 148 1.83 3.73 4.44
CA GLY A 148 1.30 4.81 5.28
C GLY A 148 1.87 6.21 5.04
N GLY A 149 2.76 6.39 4.06
CA GLY A 149 3.42 7.68 3.80
C GLY A 149 4.59 7.95 4.77
N GLY A 150 5.38 9.00 4.56
CA GLY A 150 6.45 9.39 5.49
C GLY A 150 7.78 8.62 5.40
N ASN A 151 7.89 7.60 4.54
CA ASN A 151 9.02 6.66 4.60
C ASN A 151 10.02 6.76 3.43
N ASN A 152 9.71 7.56 2.41
CA ASN A 152 10.53 7.62 1.20
C ASN A 152 11.72 8.56 1.39
N LEU A 153 12.87 8.20 0.84
CA LEU A 153 14.05 9.06 0.83
C LEU A 153 14.18 9.75 -0.53
N TYR A 154 14.53 11.03 -0.51
CA TYR A 154 14.67 11.87 -1.70
C TYR A 154 16.01 12.61 -1.71
N ASP A 155 16.44 13.07 -2.89
CA ASP A 155 17.62 13.92 -3.10
C ASP A 155 18.86 13.45 -2.32
N GLN A 156 19.40 14.30 -1.45
CA GLN A 156 20.63 14.07 -0.69
C GLN A 156 20.48 12.95 0.35
N GLU A 157 19.28 12.76 0.91
CA GLU A 157 19.04 11.68 1.86
C GLU A 157 19.10 10.33 1.16
N MET A 158 18.43 10.23 -0.01
CA MET A 158 18.55 9.05 -0.87
C MET A 158 19.99 8.82 -1.29
N LYS A 159 20.68 9.86 -1.80
CA LYS A 159 22.06 9.74 -2.26
C LYS A 159 22.96 9.22 -1.15
N ARG A 160 22.86 9.80 0.05
CA ARG A 160 23.62 9.36 1.22
C ARG A 160 23.35 7.90 1.54
N ALA A 161 22.07 7.47 1.57
CA ALA A 161 21.72 6.08 1.81
C ALA A 161 22.33 5.14 0.75
N LEU A 162 22.29 5.52 -0.53
CA LEU A 162 22.89 4.75 -1.61
C LEU A 162 24.42 4.70 -1.55
N GLU A 163 25.09 5.69 -0.96
CA GLU A 163 26.55 5.70 -0.80
C GLU A 163 27.00 4.93 0.45
N THR A 164 26.20 4.92 1.53
CA THR A 164 26.62 4.37 2.82
C THR A 164 26.14 2.95 3.11
N LEU A 165 24.97 2.55 2.61
CA LEU A 165 24.40 1.24 2.91
C LEU A 165 25.14 0.12 2.15
N SER A 166 25.28 -1.02 2.82
CA SER A 166 25.75 -2.25 2.20
C SER A 166 24.72 -2.81 1.22
N ASP A 167 25.16 -3.69 0.32
CA ASP A 167 24.23 -4.35 -0.62
C ASP A 167 23.14 -5.14 0.12
N ALA A 168 23.46 -5.77 1.25
CA ALA A 168 22.47 -6.47 2.07
C ALA A 168 21.39 -5.53 2.63
N GLU A 169 21.77 -4.35 3.10
CA GLU A 169 20.82 -3.36 3.62
C GLU A 169 19.99 -2.72 2.49
N LEU A 170 20.58 -2.54 1.31
CA LEU A 170 19.90 -1.99 0.14
C LEU A 170 18.77 -2.88 -0.38
N GLN A 171 18.78 -4.19 -0.09
CA GLN A 171 17.67 -5.10 -0.44
C GLN A 171 16.35 -4.75 0.27
N ALA A 172 16.39 -3.97 1.36
CA ALA A 172 15.20 -3.46 2.03
C ALA A 172 14.48 -2.34 1.24
N TYR A 173 15.07 -1.89 0.13
CA TYR A 173 14.59 -0.77 -0.67
C TYR A 173 14.35 -1.15 -2.13
N ILE A 174 13.56 -0.33 -2.82
CA ILE A 174 13.52 -0.26 -4.28
C ILE A 174 13.86 1.15 -4.71
N LEU A 175 14.41 1.29 -5.92
CA LEU A 175 14.55 2.58 -6.58
C LEU A 175 13.41 2.75 -7.59
N MET A 176 12.81 3.94 -7.64
CA MET A 176 11.77 4.26 -8.60
C MET A 176 12.00 5.62 -9.25
N ASP A 177 11.67 5.75 -10.53
CA ASP A 177 11.61 7.05 -11.20
C ASP A 177 10.60 7.98 -10.51
N ILE A 178 10.96 9.26 -10.37
CA ILE A 178 10.00 10.29 -9.94
C ILE A 178 9.04 10.57 -11.08
N ILE A 179 7.75 10.40 -10.80
CA ILE A 179 6.66 10.80 -11.71
C ILE A 179 6.55 12.32 -11.70
N GLN A 180 6.73 12.94 -12.86
CA GLN A 180 6.54 14.38 -13.08
C GLN A 180 5.08 14.64 -13.43
N ALA A 181 4.24 14.78 -12.41
CA ALA A 181 2.81 15.08 -12.61
C ALA A 181 2.62 16.56 -13.00
N PRO A 182 1.67 16.89 -13.89
CA PRO A 182 1.29 18.28 -14.13
C PRO A 182 0.73 18.91 -12.86
N SER A 183 1.00 20.21 -12.67
CA SER A 183 0.37 21.00 -11.62
C SER A 183 -0.70 21.94 -12.18
N ALA A 184 -1.63 22.35 -11.33
CA ALA A 184 -2.61 23.36 -11.63
C ALA A 184 -2.80 24.32 -10.43
N PRO A 185 -3.13 25.60 -10.67
CA PRO A 185 -3.56 26.50 -9.62
C PRO A 185 -4.74 25.91 -8.85
N SER A 186 -4.67 25.94 -7.53
CA SER A 186 -5.64 25.32 -6.63
C SER A 186 -5.76 26.10 -5.33
N VAL A 187 -6.88 25.89 -4.64
CA VAL A 187 -7.12 26.45 -3.30
C VAL A 187 -7.43 25.32 -2.33
N PHE A 188 -6.57 25.14 -1.34
CA PHE A 188 -6.75 24.15 -0.28
C PHE A 188 -7.44 24.78 0.92
N LEU A 189 -8.43 24.10 1.49
CA LEU A 189 -9.06 24.45 2.76
C LEU A 189 -8.61 23.47 3.86
N ARG A 190 -7.97 23.98 4.90
CA ARG A 190 -7.56 23.18 6.06
C ARG A 190 -7.72 23.98 7.36
N ASP A 191 -8.36 23.39 8.35
CA ASP A 191 -8.61 24.02 9.66
C ASP A 191 -9.22 25.42 9.54
N GLY A 192 -10.14 25.58 8.58
CA GLY A 192 -10.80 26.86 8.28
C GLY A 192 -9.92 27.89 7.56
N LYS A 193 -8.69 27.54 7.16
CA LYS A 193 -7.75 28.42 6.46
C LYS A 193 -7.62 28.03 5.00
N LEU A 194 -7.58 29.04 4.15
CA LEU A 194 -7.33 28.89 2.72
C LEU A 194 -5.82 28.98 2.43
N LEU A 195 -5.37 28.15 1.50
CA LEU A 195 -4.03 28.17 0.93
C LEU A 195 -4.14 28.11 -0.59
N GLU A 196 -3.77 29.19 -1.26
CA GLU A 196 -3.60 29.21 -2.71
C GLU A 196 -2.24 28.60 -3.05
N CYS A 197 -2.20 27.65 -3.99
CA CYS A 197 -0.97 26.95 -4.37
C CYS A 197 -1.04 26.36 -5.78
N GLU A 198 0.11 25.97 -6.30
CA GLU A 198 0.19 25.00 -7.40
C GLU A 198 0.03 23.59 -6.80
N ALA A 199 -0.96 22.84 -7.26
CA ALA A 199 -1.23 21.50 -6.78
C ALA A 199 -1.02 20.43 -7.85
N ALA A 200 -0.47 19.29 -7.44
CA ALA A 200 -0.43 18.08 -8.23
C ALA A 200 -1.39 17.05 -7.62
N ALA A 201 -2.12 16.34 -8.49
CA ALA A 201 -3.13 15.37 -8.09
C ALA A 201 -2.65 13.92 -8.30
N GLU A 202 -3.05 13.04 -7.39
CA GLU A 202 -2.81 11.60 -7.44
C GLU A 202 -4.16 10.87 -7.40
N LEU A 203 -4.49 10.21 -8.51
CA LEU A 203 -5.72 9.44 -8.67
C LEU A 203 -5.53 8.01 -8.14
N GLY A 204 -6.31 7.65 -7.13
CA GLY A 204 -6.49 6.27 -6.68
C GLY A 204 -7.79 5.69 -7.20
N THR A 205 -7.75 4.43 -7.63
CA THR A 205 -8.94 3.65 -8.03
C THR A 205 -9.14 2.50 -7.07
N TYR A 206 -10.36 2.34 -6.54
CA TYR A 206 -10.70 1.20 -5.70
C TYR A 206 -11.14 0.02 -6.57
N GLY A 207 -10.60 -1.16 -6.28
CA GLY A 207 -11.05 -2.43 -6.82
C GLY A 207 -11.56 -3.34 -5.70
N VAL A 208 -12.57 -4.14 -6.00
CA VAL A 208 -13.08 -5.18 -5.09
C VAL A 208 -12.99 -6.52 -5.80
N SER A 209 -12.18 -7.42 -5.24
CA SER A 209 -12.09 -8.81 -5.68
C SER A 209 -12.49 -9.77 -4.57
N ILE A 210 -13.33 -10.76 -4.88
CA ILE A 210 -13.68 -11.86 -3.98
C ILE A 210 -13.38 -13.16 -4.72
N ALA A 211 -12.61 -14.05 -4.10
CA ALA A 211 -12.26 -15.33 -4.67
C ALA A 211 -12.46 -16.46 -3.65
N ALA A 212 -12.87 -17.62 -4.15
CA ALA A 212 -13.01 -18.87 -3.42
C ALA A 212 -12.09 -19.92 -4.07
N GLY A 213 -10.90 -20.11 -3.49
CA GLY A 213 -9.84 -20.91 -4.13
C GLY A 213 -9.43 -20.28 -5.45
N ASP A 214 -9.45 -21.07 -6.53
CA ASP A 214 -9.09 -20.61 -7.88
C ASP A 214 -10.27 -19.95 -8.63
N HIS A 215 -11.43 -19.83 -7.99
CA HIS A 215 -12.62 -19.23 -8.58
C HIS A 215 -12.78 -17.77 -8.16
N LEU A 216 -12.79 -16.86 -9.13
CA LEU A 216 -13.04 -15.43 -8.93
C LEU A 216 -14.55 -15.15 -8.97
N GLU A 217 -15.15 -14.96 -7.80
CA GLU A 217 -16.59 -14.68 -7.62
C GLU A 217 -16.95 -13.25 -8.03
N ARG A 218 -16.04 -12.30 -7.73
CA ARG A 218 -16.29 -10.88 -7.97
C ARG A 218 -14.99 -10.17 -8.33
N ASN A 219 -15.08 -9.24 -9.29
CA ASN A 219 -13.98 -8.35 -9.67
C ASN A 219 -14.54 -7.06 -10.25
N ASP A 220 -14.74 -6.08 -9.38
CA ASP A 220 -15.43 -4.84 -9.72
C ASP A 220 -14.56 -3.60 -9.48
N TYR A 221 -14.78 -2.61 -10.34
CA TYR A 221 -14.43 -1.23 -10.02
C TYR A 221 -15.34 -0.70 -8.90
N ALA A 222 -14.74 -0.11 -7.86
CA ALA A 222 -15.43 0.33 -6.65
C ALA A 222 -15.29 1.83 -6.38
N GLY A 223 -15.08 2.63 -7.44
CA GLY A 223 -14.96 4.07 -7.34
C GLY A 223 -13.51 4.55 -7.29
N HIS A 224 -13.33 5.82 -6.92
CA HIS A 224 -12.04 6.48 -6.94
C HIS A 224 -11.87 7.42 -5.76
N LEU A 225 -10.62 7.82 -5.53
CA LEU A 225 -10.21 8.87 -4.61
C LEU A 225 -9.16 9.72 -5.30
N LEU A 226 -9.41 11.02 -5.45
CA LEU A 226 -8.38 11.96 -5.85
C LEU A 226 -7.79 12.61 -4.59
N ARG A 227 -6.46 12.69 -4.54
CA ARG A 227 -5.75 13.43 -3.48
C ARG A 227 -4.87 14.45 -4.15
N SER A 228 -4.88 15.66 -3.63
CA SER A 228 -4.05 16.74 -4.15
C SER A 228 -3.06 17.22 -3.10
N LYS A 229 -1.86 17.55 -3.54
CA LYS A 229 -0.78 18.09 -2.69
C LYS A 229 -0.18 19.31 -3.35
N VAL A 230 0.47 20.17 -2.56
CA VAL A 230 1.29 21.24 -3.12
C VAL A 230 2.36 20.62 -4.02
N ALA A 231 2.54 21.12 -5.24
CA ALA A 231 3.39 20.51 -6.26
C ALA A 231 4.86 20.37 -5.82
N SER A 232 5.35 21.29 -4.98
CA SER A 232 6.68 21.24 -4.38
C SER A 232 6.82 20.20 -3.26
N SER A 233 5.70 19.66 -2.74
CA SER A 233 5.71 18.62 -1.71
C SER A 233 6.04 17.26 -2.31
N LYS A 234 6.98 16.55 -1.69
CA LYS A 234 7.35 15.19 -2.10
C LYS A 234 6.40 14.14 -1.56
N GLU A 235 5.65 14.45 -0.50
CA GLU A 235 4.67 13.57 0.11
C GLU A 235 3.22 13.99 -0.16
N ALA A 236 2.33 13.00 -0.25
CA ALA A 236 0.92 13.16 -0.61
C ALA A 236 -0.07 12.62 0.45
N GLY A 237 0.43 12.16 1.60
CA GLY A 237 -0.41 11.52 2.62
C GLY A 237 -1.38 12.52 3.25
N VAL A 238 -2.70 12.33 3.04
CA VAL A 238 -3.74 13.16 3.70
C VAL A 238 -3.70 12.97 5.22
N ALA A 239 -3.65 11.72 5.68
CA ALA A 239 -3.54 11.40 7.10
C ALA A 239 -2.22 11.90 7.73
N ALA A 240 -1.17 12.05 6.91
CA ALA A 240 0.11 12.61 7.32
C ALA A 240 0.16 14.15 7.21
N GLY A 241 -0.93 14.79 6.80
CA GLY A 241 -1.04 16.26 6.71
C GLY A 241 -0.42 16.89 5.46
N PHE A 242 0.01 16.12 4.46
CA PHE A 242 0.68 16.66 3.28
C PHE A 242 -0.26 16.94 2.10
N GLY A 243 -1.49 16.42 2.12
CA GLY A 243 -2.46 16.58 1.03
C GLY A 243 -3.88 16.90 1.50
N VAL A 244 -4.76 17.14 0.54
CA VAL A 244 -6.21 17.29 0.69
C VAL A 244 -6.96 16.25 -0.15
N ILE A 245 -8.21 16.00 0.19
CA ILE A 245 -9.12 15.20 -0.64
C ILE A 245 -9.63 16.10 -1.77
N ASP A 246 -9.75 15.53 -2.96
CA ASP A 246 -10.14 16.25 -4.17
C ASP A 246 -11.13 15.42 -5.02
N SER A 247 -11.62 15.99 -6.12
CA SER A 247 -12.51 15.35 -7.09
C SER A 247 -12.01 15.57 -8.53
N PRO A 248 -12.05 14.54 -9.40
CA PRO A 248 -11.62 14.72 -10.78
C PRO A 248 -12.64 15.56 -11.58
N TYR A 249 -12.14 16.53 -12.34
CA TYR A 249 -12.89 17.21 -13.39
C TYR A 249 -12.42 16.70 -14.76
N LEU A 250 -13.31 16.03 -15.48
CA LEU A 250 -13.02 15.48 -16.82
C LEU A 250 -13.16 16.59 -17.86
N TYR A 251 -12.19 16.71 -18.75
CA TYR A 251 -12.12 17.71 -19.82
C TYR A 251 -11.79 17.07 -21.17
#